data_AF-F9PTF5-F1
#
_entry.id   AF-F9PTF5-F1
#
_cell.length_a   1.000
_cell.length_b   1.000
_cell.length_c   1.000
_cell.angle_alpha   90.00
_cell.angle_beta   90.00
_cell.angle_gamma   90.00
#
_symmetry.space_group_name_H-M   'P 1'
#
loop_
_entity.id
_entity.type
_entity.pdbx_description
1 polymer ?
#
loop_
_entity_poly.entity_id
_entity_poly.type
_entity_poly.pdbx_seq_one_letter_code
_entity_poly.pdbx_strand_id
1 'polypeptide(L)' 'MIYGLSDLHLDYTGDKSMEVFGSAWENYEERMFKSWREIVKEDDYVVVPGDISWALKIEEAYNDLKRIESLPGKKIF' A
#
# COMPACT_ATOMS: atom_id res chain seq x y z
N MET A 1 9.61 -13.19 -9.68
CA MET A 1 8.56 -12.49 -10.46
C MET A 1 8.72 -10.99 -10.26
N ILE A 2 8.20 -10.17 -11.17
CA ILE A 2 8.10 -8.71 -10.98
C ILE A 2 6.62 -8.35 -10.97
N TYR A 3 6.20 -7.63 -9.93
CA TYR A 3 4.87 -7.04 -9.80
C TYR A 3 4.97 -5.52 -9.87
N GLY A 4 3.89 -4.87 -10.29
CA GLY A 4 3.75 -3.41 -10.27
C GLY A 4 2.43 -3.03 -9.63
N LEU A 5 2.47 -2.11 -8.66
CA LEU A 5 1.28 -1.62 -7.97
C LEU A 5 1.48 -0.16 -7.56
N SER A 6 0.54 0.71 -7.92
CA SER A 6 0.61 2.16 -7.75
C SER A 6 -0.66 2.69 -7.10
N ASP A 7 -0.67 3.97 -6.72
CA ASP A 7 -1.87 4.71 -6.32
C ASP A 7 -2.56 4.07 -5.11
N LEU A 8 -1.74 3.65 -4.14
CA LEU A 8 -2.22 2.95 -2.94
C LEU A 8 -3.02 3.86 -2.01
N HIS A 9 -2.77 5.17 -2.02
CA HIS A 9 -3.52 6.15 -1.23
C HIS A 9 -3.70 5.77 0.25
N LEU A 10 -2.67 5.14 0.84
CA LEU A 10 -2.72 4.66 2.22
C LEU A 10 -2.92 5.80 3.21
N ASP A 11 -3.69 5.53 4.26
CA ASP A 11 -3.77 6.42 5.40
C ASP A 11 -3.65 5.66 6.73
N TYR A 12 -2.47 5.70 7.33
CA TYR A 12 -2.22 5.06 8.62
C TYR A 12 -3.11 5.59 9.76
N THR A 13 -3.55 6.87 9.70
CA THR A 13 -4.37 7.43 10.78
C THR A 13 -5.81 6.95 10.71
N GLY A 14 -6.27 6.55 9.52
CA GLY A 14 -7.66 6.18 9.25
C GLY A 14 -8.62 7.37 9.25
N ASP A 15 -8.10 8.60 9.26
CA ASP A 15 -8.93 9.82 9.20
C ASP A 15 -9.51 10.05 7.81
N LYS A 16 -8.87 9.49 6.79
CA LYS A 16 -9.27 9.57 5.39
C LYS A 16 -9.52 8.16 4.86
N SER A 17 -10.64 7.99 4.15
CA SER A 17 -11.02 6.70 3.59
C SER A 17 -11.38 6.83 2.12
N MET A 18 -10.88 5.89 1.30
CA MET A 18 -11.26 5.76 -0.10
C MET A 18 -12.74 5.33 -0.28
N GLU A 19 -13.42 4.89 0.78
CA GLU A 19 -14.84 4.52 0.75
C GLU A 19 -15.76 5.68 0.33
N VAL A 20 -15.29 6.93 0.44
CA VAL A 20 -15.99 8.10 -0.12
C VAL A 20 -16.18 8.01 -1.64
N PHE A 21 -15.36 7.20 -2.33
CA PHE A 21 -15.45 6.93 -3.76
C PHE A 21 -16.31 5.71 -4.11
N GLY A 22 -17.00 5.13 -3.12
CA GLY A 22 -18.00 4.07 -3.28
C GLY A 22 -17.62 2.74 -2.65
N SER A 23 -18.59 1.84 -2.55
CA SER A 23 -18.47 0.55 -1.84
C SER A 23 -17.40 -0.38 -2.40
N ALA A 24 -16.94 -0.17 -3.63
CA ALA A 24 -15.81 -0.89 -4.20
C ALA A 24 -14.51 -0.70 -3.39
N TRP A 25 -14.40 0.39 -2.63
CA TRP A 25 -13.24 0.73 -1.79
C TRP A 25 -13.37 0.26 -0.33
N GLU A 26 -14.48 -0.40 0.04
CA GLU A 26 -14.64 -0.95 1.39
C GLU A 26 -13.47 -1.87 1.76
N ASN A 27 -12.84 -1.59 2.90
CA ASN A 27 -11.68 -2.34 3.40
C ASN A 27 -10.58 -2.59 2.35
N TYR A 28 -10.35 -1.65 1.43
CA TYR A 28 -9.44 -1.87 0.30
C TYR A 28 -8.00 -2.14 0.77
N GLU A 29 -7.50 -1.44 1.80
CA GLU A 29 -6.15 -1.66 2.34
C GLU A 29 -5.98 -3.09 2.87
N GLU A 30 -6.96 -3.60 3.62
CA GLU A 30 -6.93 -4.95 4.16
C GLU A 30 -6.91 -5.99 3.04
N ARG A 31 -7.81 -5.84 2.05
CA ARG A 31 -7.88 -6.74 0.90
C ARG A 31 -6.58 -6.74 0.10
N MET A 32 -6.03 -5.56 -0.16
CA MET A 32 -4.78 -5.38 -0.90
C MET A 32 -3.59 -6.01 -0.17
N PHE A 33 -3.42 -5.75 1.14
CA PHE A 33 -2.35 -6.35 1.93
C PHE A 33 -2.49 -7.86 2.08
N LYS A 34 -3.71 -8.37 2.19
CA LYS A 34 -3.97 -9.82 2.20
C LYS A 34 -3.52 -10.44 0.89
N SER A 35 -3.97 -9.90 -0.25
CA SER A 35 -3.57 -10.40 -1.57
C SER A 35 -2.07 -10.30 -1.81
N TRP A 36 -1.43 -9.21 -1.37
CA TRP A 36 0.02 -9.08 -1.45
C TRP A 36 0.73 -10.24 -0.72
N ARG A 37 0.35 -10.51 0.54
CA ARG A 37 0.94 -11.60 1.33
C ARG A 37 0.68 -13.00 0.77
N GLU A 38 -0.42 -13.19 0.06
CA GLU A 38 -0.77 -14.48 -0.55
C GLU A 38 -0.03 -14.73 -1.88
N ILE A 39 0.33 -13.66 -2.61
CA ILE A 39 0.85 -13.74 -3.98
C ILE A 39 2.37 -13.53 -4.05
N VAL A 40 2.90 -12.58 -3.29
CA VAL A 40 4.30 -12.13 -3.39
C VAL A 40 5.20 -12.94 -2.46
N LYS A 41 6.33 -13.42 -2.98
CA LYS A 41 7.37 -14.11 -2.21
C LYS A 41 8.54 -13.17 -1.88
N GLU A 42 9.36 -13.56 -0.92
CA GLU A 42 10.50 -12.74 -0.45
C GLU A 42 11.54 -12.42 -1.53
N ASP A 43 11.69 -13.29 -2.53
CA ASP A 43 12.64 -13.12 -3.64
C ASP A 43 12.06 -12.39 -4.85
N ASP A 44 10.76 -12.11 -4.86
CA ASP A 44 10.09 -11.32 -5.90
C ASP A 44 10.44 -9.83 -5.78
N TYR A 45 10.25 -9.09 -6.87
CA TYR A 45 10.34 -7.63 -6.90
C TYR A 45 8.95 -7.01 -7.03
N VAL A 46 8.71 -5.93 -6.28
CA VAL A 46 7.48 -5.14 -6.40
C VAL A 46 7.84 -3.68 -6.67
N VAL A 47 7.44 -3.20 -7.84
CA VAL A 47 7.60 -1.80 -8.25
C VAL A 47 6.42 -1.00 -7.73
N VAL A 48 6.70 0.09 -7.00
CA VAL A 48 5.71 0.94 -6.34
C VAL A 48 5.87 2.39 -6.83
N PRO A 49 5.29 2.76 -7.99
CA PRO A 49 5.73 3.93 -8.77
C PRO A 49 5.08 5.27 -8.39
N GLY A 50 4.30 5.37 -7.30
CA GLY A 50 3.76 6.67 -6.86
C GLY A 50 2.42 6.59 -6.12
N ASP A 51 1.96 7.76 -5.65
CA ASP A 51 0.71 7.98 -4.91
C ASP A 51 0.44 6.93 -3.81
N ILE A 52 1.48 6.69 -3.02
CA ILE A 52 1.51 5.62 -2.01
C ILE A 52 0.70 5.98 -0.78
N SER A 53 0.85 7.20 -0.26
CA SER A 53 0.26 7.64 1.01
C SER A 53 -0.47 8.96 0.82
N TRP A 54 -1.58 9.11 1.52
CA TRP A 54 -2.40 10.30 1.58
C TRP A 54 -1.94 11.30 2.65
N ALA A 55 -0.88 10.97 3.38
CA ALA A 55 -0.27 11.82 4.38
C ALA A 55 0.21 13.16 3.79
N LEU A 56 0.03 14.24 4.56
CA LEU A 56 0.50 15.58 4.17
C LEU A 56 1.84 15.94 4.82
N LYS A 57 2.31 15.11 5.75
CA LYS A 57 3.56 15.27 6.49
C LYS A 57 4.39 14.01 6.37
N ILE A 58 5.71 14.17 6.39
CA ILE A 58 6.64 13.05 6.19
C ILE A 58 6.60 12.05 7.35
N GLU A 59 6.34 12.52 8.57
CA GLU A 59 6.25 11.68 9.76
C GLU A 59 5.03 10.76 9.71
N GLU A 60 3.94 11.24 9.11
CA GLU A 60 2.72 10.47 8.87
C GLU A 60 2.97 9.48 7.72
N ALA A 61 3.50 9.95 6.59
CA ALA A 61 3.81 9.14 5.41
C ALA A 61 4.77 7.99 5.74
N TYR A 62 5.71 8.21 6.66
CA TYR A 62 6.67 7.20 7.11
C TYR A 62 5.96 5.95 7.65
N ASN A 63 4.83 6.09 8.35
CA ASN A 63 4.12 4.93 8.88
C ASN A 63 3.50 4.09 7.74
N ASP A 64 2.98 4.72 6.70
CA ASP A 64 2.47 4.02 5.52
C ASP A 64 3.57 3.35 4.71
N LEU A 65 4.67 4.06 4.46
CA LEU A 65 5.83 3.48 3.77
C LEU A 65 6.41 2.30 4.54
N LYS A 66 6.44 2.37 5.88
CA LYS A 66 6.88 1.26 6.73
C LYS A 66 5.92 0.06 6.66
N ARG A 67 4.61 0.28 6.54
CA ARG A 67 3.63 -0.80 6.32
C ARG A 67 3.92 -1.52 5.01
N ILE A 68 4.17 -0.79 3.92
CA ILE A 68 4.56 -1.37 2.62
C ILE A 68 5.88 -2.11 2.70
N GLU A 69 6.90 -1.51 3.31
CA GLU A 69 8.22 -2.12 3.44
C GLU A 69 8.18 -3.44 4.22
N SER A 70 7.24 -3.58 5.16
CA SER A 70 7.06 -4.80 5.96
C SER A 70 6.43 -5.99 5.21
N LEU A 71 5.87 -5.78 4.01
CA LEU A 71 5.25 -6.85 3.21
C LEU A 71 6.31 -7.73 2.53
N PRO A 72 5.99 -8.94 2.05
CA PRO A 72 6.94 -9.76 1.31
C PRO A 72 7.44 -9.11 0.01
N GLY A 73 8.65 -9.48 -0.40
CA GLY A 73 9.26 -9.06 -1.66
C GLY A 73 10.15 -7.81 -1.53
N LYS A 74 10.96 -7.56 -2.57
CA LYS A 74 11.92 -6.46 -2.64
C LYS A 74 11.29 -5.25 -3.32
N LYS A 75 11.24 -4.11 -2.64
CA LYS A 75 10.52 -2.94 -3.13
C LYS A 75 11.44 -2.10 -4.00
N ILE A 76 10.88 -1.62 -5.12
CA ILE A 76 11.50 -0.64 -6.00
C ILE A 76 10.55 0.56 -5.99
N PHE A 77 10.89 1.58 -5.22
CA PHE A 77 10.17 2.85 -5.14
C PHE A 77 10.65 3.82 -6.22
#